data_AF-A0A918ML55-F1
#
_entry.id   AF-A0A918ML55-F1
#
_cell.length_a   1.000
_cell.length_b   1.000
_cell.length_c   1.000
_cell.angle_alpha   90.00
_cell.angle_beta   90.00
_cell.angle_gamma   90.00
#
_symmetry.space_group_name_H-M   'P 1'
#
loop_
_entity.id
_entity.type
_entity.pdbx_description
1 polymer ?
#
loop_
_entity_poly.entity_id
_entity_poly.type
_entity_poly.pdbx_seq_one_letter_code
_entity_poly.pdbx_strand_id
1 'polypeptide(L)'
;MHFCCNQLVDIAVWNKAKTCTEKVQKKDSPLKQCTTLQEKDCCSNESFVKTGNDTIKKANTKVEAETVIFLNTFFYVYVNLFEGLEKNIVPFKQYRPPLISKDIQTLYETYLI
;
A
#
# COMPACT_ATOMS: atom_id res chain seq x y z
N MET A 1 -14.12 -10.43 16.24
CA MET A 1 -13.03 -10.26 17.22
C MET A 1 -13.06 -11.47 18.14
N HIS A 2 -11.91 -12.11 18.35
CA HIS A 2 -11.77 -13.21 19.29
C HIS A 2 -10.93 -12.72 20.46
N PHE A 3 -11.44 -12.92 21.68
CA PHE A 3 -10.78 -12.57 22.92
C PHE A 3 -10.52 -13.85 23.72
N CYS A 4 -9.35 -13.94 24.35
CA CYS A 4 -9.04 -14.97 25.33
C CYS A 4 -8.38 -14.31 26.53
N CYS A 5 -8.83 -14.62 27.74
CA CYS A 5 -8.29 -13.98 28.96
C CYS A 5 -8.34 -12.44 28.91
N ASN A 6 -9.45 -11.90 28.40
CA ASN A 6 -9.66 -10.46 28.20
C ASN A 6 -8.63 -9.78 27.27
N GLN A 7 -7.87 -10.56 26.49
CA GLN A 7 -6.93 -10.05 25.48
C GLN A 7 -7.46 -10.33 24.07
N LEU A 8 -7.38 -9.34 23.18
CA LEU A 8 -7.73 -9.50 21.77
C LEU A 8 -6.67 -10.36 21.09
N VAL A 9 -7.06 -11.53 20.60
CA VAL A 9 -6.15 -12.48 19.94
C VAL A 9 -6.31 -12.51 18.43
N ASP A 10 -7.50 -12.22 17.91
CA ASP A 10 -7.73 -12.16 16.47
C ASP A 10 -8.85 -11.19 16.07
N ILE A 11 -8.70 -10.57 14.90
CA ILE A 11 -9.70 -9.70 14.28
C ILE A 11 -9.85 -10.05 12.80
N ALA A 12 -11.10 -10.13 12.36
CA ALA A 12 -11.44 -10.37 10.96
C ALA A 12 -12.51 -9.37 10.51
N VAL A 13 -12.33 -8.87 9.30
CA VAL A 13 -13.25 -7.96 8.61
C VAL A 13 -13.89 -8.79 7.49
N TRP A 14 -15.22 -8.95 7.53
CA TRP A 14 -16.05 -9.80 6.64
C TRP A 14 -16.13 -11.29 6.95
N ASN A 15 -15.14 -11.86 7.64
CA ASN A 15 -15.16 -13.27 8.06
C ASN A 15 -15.18 -13.40 9.58
N LYS A 16 -15.43 -14.61 10.09
CA LYS A 16 -15.28 -14.90 11.51
C LYS A 16 -13.80 -14.85 11.90
N ALA A 17 -13.52 -14.25 13.06
CA ALA A 17 -12.19 -14.33 13.65
C ALA A 17 -11.82 -15.80 13.91
N LYS A 18 -10.57 -16.17 13.66
CA LYS A 18 -10.03 -17.49 13.93
C LYS A 18 -10.05 -17.73 15.43
N THR A 19 -10.66 -18.83 15.83
CA THR A 19 -10.66 -19.28 17.23
C THR A 19 -9.32 -19.93 17.56
N CYS A 20 -8.86 -19.77 18.81
CA CYS A 20 -7.71 -20.52 19.31
C CYS A 20 -7.95 -22.03 19.14
N THR A 21 -7.02 -22.71 18.45
CA THR A 21 -7.05 -24.17 18.34
C THR A 21 -6.21 -24.75 19.48
N GLU A 22 -6.81 -25.63 20.28
CA GLU A 22 -6.16 -26.33 21.40
C GLU A 22 -4.97 -27.15 20.89
N LYS A 23 -3.77 -26.57 20.90
CA LYS A 23 -2.49 -27.27 20.72
C LYS A 23 -1.56 -26.99 21.88
N VAL A 24 -1.96 -27.33 23.11
CA VAL A 24 -1.02 -27.50 24.21
C VAL A 24 -1.50 -28.67 25.06
N GLN A 25 -0.57 -29.54 25.44
CA GLN A 25 -0.82 -30.76 26.21
C GLN A 25 -1.28 -30.44 27.63
N LYS A 26 -2.24 -31.20 28.16
CA LYS A 26 -2.74 -31.11 29.54
C LYS A 26 -1.57 -31.23 30.52
N LYS A 27 -1.38 -30.25 31.40
CA LYS A 27 -0.68 -30.43 32.67
C LYS A 27 -1.61 -29.99 33.79
N ASP A 28 -2.02 -30.97 34.59
CA ASP A 28 -2.90 -30.81 35.73
C ASP A 28 -2.27 -29.87 36.77
N SER A 29 -2.82 -28.68 36.95
CA SER A 29 -2.56 -27.85 38.13
C SER A 29 -3.83 -27.09 38.53
N PRO A 30 -4.13 -26.96 39.84
CA PRO A 30 -5.44 -26.52 40.33
C PRO A 30 -5.60 -24.98 40.41
N LEU A 31 -4.84 -24.21 39.63
CA LEU A 31 -4.91 -22.74 39.65
C LEU A 31 -5.61 -22.22 38.38
N LYS A 32 -6.92 -22.44 38.32
CA LYS A 32 -7.82 -21.83 37.32
C LYS A 32 -7.81 -20.31 37.58
N GLN A 33 -7.44 -19.45 36.64
CA GLN A 33 -8.45 -18.91 35.73
C GLN A 33 -7.91 -18.34 34.40
N CYS A 34 -6.59 -18.17 34.18
CA CYS A 34 -6.08 -17.65 32.90
C CYS A 34 -4.55 -17.79 32.71
N THR A 35 -3.94 -18.85 33.25
CA THR A 35 -2.49 -19.08 33.18
C THR A 35 -2.06 -19.96 32.00
N THR A 36 -3.01 -20.60 31.34
CA THR A 36 -2.80 -21.43 30.14
C THR A 36 -3.96 -21.22 29.17
N LEU A 37 -3.66 -21.07 27.88
CA LEU A 37 -4.60 -20.91 26.73
C LEU A 37 -5.51 -22.15 26.49
N GLN A 38 -6.01 -22.77 27.57
CA GLN A 38 -6.40 -24.18 27.57
C GLN A 38 -7.83 -24.47 28.06
N GLU A 39 -8.67 -23.48 28.37
CA GLU A 39 -10.08 -23.75 28.64
C GLU A 39 -10.95 -22.94 27.68
N LYS A 40 -11.81 -23.62 26.91
CA LYS A 40 -12.84 -23.00 26.06
C LYS A 40 -13.73 -22.00 26.82
N ASP A 41 -13.78 -22.12 28.15
CA ASP A 41 -14.56 -21.27 29.04
C ASP A 41 -13.95 -19.87 29.27
N CYS A 42 -12.68 -19.62 28.93
CA CYS A 42 -12.03 -18.31 29.14
C CYS A 42 -11.95 -17.43 27.87
N CYS A 43 -12.49 -17.90 26.74
CA CYS A 43 -12.44 -17.20 25.46
C CYS A 43 -13.84 -16.80 24.98
N SER A 44 -13.96 -15.60 24.42
CA SER A 44 -15.21 -15.05 23.89
C SER A 44 -15.04 -14.57 22.44
N ASN A 45 -16.14 -14.59 21.69
CA ASN A 45 -16.21 -14.03 20.36
C ASN A 45 -17.15 -12.83 20.36
N GLU A 46 -16.65 -11.69 19.92
CA GLU A 46 -17.41 -10.46 19.80
C GLU A 46 -17.46 -10.01 18.34
N SER A 47 -18.63 -9.57 17.89
CA SER A 47 -18.81 -9.00 16.55
C SER A 47 -19.47 -7.64 16.67
N PHE A 48 -18.88 -6.64 16.03
CA PHE A 48 -19.48 -5.33 15.87
C PHE A 48 -20.03 -5.21 14.45
N VAL A 49 -21.32 -4.92 14.34
CA VAL A 49 -21.97 -4.63 13.06
C VAL A 49 -22.45 -3.19 13.10
N LYS A 50 -21.90 -2.36 12.22
CA LYS A 50 -22.40 -1.01 11.97
C LYS A 50 -23.23 -1.05 10.71
N THR A 51 -24.54 -0.88 10.84
CA THR A 51 -25.43 -0.68 9.70
C THR A 51 -25.11 0.66 9.05
N GLY A 52 -24.93 0.65 7.72
CA GLY A 52 -24.84 1.87 6.93
C GLY A 52 -26.15 2.65 7.10
N ASN A 53 -26.04 3.97 7.24
CA ASN A 53 -27.20 4.83 7.27
C ASN A 53 -27.49 5.32 5.84
N ASP A 54 -28.70 5.10 5.34
CA ASP A 54 -29.13 5.57 4.02
C ASP A 54 -29.25 7.11 3.94
N THR A 55 -29.16 7.81 5.08
CA THR A 55 -29.06 9.28 5.12
C THR A 55 -27.65 9.82 4.90
N ILE A 56 -26.65 8.97 4.66
CA ILE A 56 -25.36 9.44 4.16
C ILE A 56 -25.66 10.09 2.82
N LYS A 57 -25.56 11.43 2.76
CA LYS A 57 -25.72 12.18 1.52
C LYS A 57 -24.84 11.48 0.48
N LYS A 58 -25.45 10.87 -0.53
CA LYS A 58 -24.71 10.45 -1.72
C LYS A 58 -23.84 11.63 -2.09
N ALA A 59 -22.54 11.42 -2.19
CA ALA A 59 -21.65 12.46 -2.67
C ALA A 59 -22.16 12.84 -4.06
N ASN A 60 -22.89 13.96 -4.15
CA ASN A 60 -23.28 14.55 -5.41
C ASN A 60 -22.04 15.24 -5.96
N THR A 61 -21.02 14.45 -6.28
CA THR A 61 -19.92 14.93 -7.09
C THR A 61 -20.47 14.95 -8.51
N LYS A 62 -21.14 16.05 -8.87
CA LYS A 62 -21.21 16.41 -10.28
C LYS A 62 -19.76 16.44 -10.73
N VAL A 63 -19.41 15.49 -11.59
CA VAL A 63 -18.07 15.42 -12.15
C VAL A 63 -17.93 16.62 -13.06
N GLU A 64 -17.24 17.64 -12.58
CA GLU A 64 -16.95 18.84 -13.34
C GLU A 64 -15.93 18.52 -14.44
N ALA A 65 -16.03 19.20 -15.58
CA ALA A 65 -15.13 18.99 -16.70
C ALA A 65 -13.66 19.16 -16.29
N GLU A 66 -13.37 20.13 -15.41
CA GLU A 66 -12.04 20.39 -14.86
C GLU A 66 -11.48 19.19 -14.08
N THR A 67 -12.31 18.49 -13.32
CA THR A 67 -11.90 17.30 -12.57
C THR A 67 -11.51 16.16 -13.51
N VAL A 68 -12.28 15.98 -14.59
CA VAL A 68 -11.99 14.96 -15.61
C VAL A 68 -10.69 15.29 -16.35
N ILE A 69 -10.52 16.56 -16.73
CA ILE A 69 -9.31 17.01 -17.41
C ILE A 69 -8.09 16.82 -16.51
N PHE A 70 -8.19 17.22 -15.23
CA PHE A 70 -7.13 17.03 -14.26
C PHE A 70 -6.76 15.55 -14.10
N LEU A 71 -7.74 14.68 -13.85
CA LEU A 71 -7.48 13.24 -13.67
C LEU A 71 -6.86 12.61 -14.91
N ASN A 72 -7.37 12.91 -16.11
CA ASN A 72 -6.78 12.39 -17.35
C ASN A 72 -5.35 12.86 -17.54
N THR A 73 -5.08 14.15 -17.30
CA THR A 73 -3.72 14.71 -17.45
C THR A 73 -2.78 14.12 -16.42
N PHE A 74 -3.23 13.99 -15.16
CA PHE A 74 -2.47 13.38 -14.09
C PHE A 74 -2.09 11.94 -14.42
N PHE A 75 -3.06 11.11 -14.82
CA PHE A 75 -2.80 9.72 -15.21
C PHE A 75 -1.88 9.63 -16.42
N TYR A 76 -2.11 10.45 -17.46
CA TYR A 76 -1.27 10.48 -18.65
C TYR A 76 0.19 10.79 -18.28
N VAL A 77 0.44 11.86 -17.53
CA VAL A 77 1.80 12.23 -17.11
C VAL A 77 2.39 11.14 -16.21
N TYR A 78 1.64 10.64 -15.23
CA TYR A 78 2.12 9.65 -14.29
C TYR A 78 2.54 8.34 -14.97
N VAL A 79 1.76 7.84 -15.93
CA VAL A 79 2.12 6.63 -16.71
C VAL A 79 3.42 6.86 -17.49
N ASN A 80 3.58 8.02 -18.13
CA ASN A 80 4.80 8.36 -18.88
C ASN A 80 6.06 8.51 -18.01
N LEU A 81 5.94 8.61 -16.67
CA LEU A 81 7.11 8.57 -15.78
C LEU A 81 7.70 7.15 -15.66
N PHE A 82 6.88 6.12 -15.83
CA PHE A 82 7.29 4.73 -15.59
C PHE A 82 7.32 3.89 -16.86
N GLU A 83 6.45 4.18 -17.83
CA GLU A 83 6.51 3.57 -19.15
C GLU A 83 7.57 4.27 -19.99
N GLY A 84 8.54 3.48 -20.47
CA GLY A 84 9.50 3.95 -21.45
C GLY A 84 8.82 4.24 -22.79
N LEU A 85 9.44 5.10 -23.60
CA LEU A 85 9.00 5.34 -24.97
C LEU A 85 9.07 4.03 -25.78
N GLU A 86 8.05 3.75 -26.58
CA GLU A 86 8.05 2.61 -27.53
C GLU A 86 9.29 2.67 -28.45
N LYS A 87 9.72 3.88 -28.80
CA LYS A 87 10.98 4.16 -29.49
C LYS A 87 11.79 5.21 -28.75
N ASN A 88 13.00 4.84 -28.35
CA ASN A 88 13.97 5.79 -27.84
C ASN A 88 14.48 6.67 -28.98
N ILE A 89 14.08 7.95 -28.96
CA ILE A 89 14.62 8.96 -29.87
C ILE A 89 15.98 9.38 -29.31
N VAL A 90 17.05 9.13 -30.06
CA VAL A 90 18.37 9.68 -29.74
C VAL A 90 18.41 11.11 -30.29
N PRO A 91 18.41 12.15 -29.42
CA PRO A 91 18.52 13.52 -29.89
C PRO A 91 19.80 13.68 -30.71
N PHE A 92 19.77 14.52 -31.75
CA PHE A 92 20.97 14.85 -32.54
C PHE A 92 21.65 13.65 -33.21
N LYS A 93 20.95 12.53 -33.44
CA LYS A 93 21.53 11.35 -34.13
C LYS A 93 22.12 11.68 -35.50
N GLN A 94 21.55 12.66 -36.19
CA GLN A 94 22.03 13.14 -37.50
C GLN A 94 22.85 14.42 -37.41
N TYR A 95 23.05 14.96 -36.21
CA TYR A 95 23.90 16.12 -36.03
C TYR A 95 25.35 15.70 -36.25
N ARG A 96 25.98 16.33 -37.23
CA ARG A 96 27.43 16.23 -37.39
C ARG A 96 28.05 17.20 -36.38
N PRO A 97 28.88 16.72 -35.43
CA PRO A 97 29.61 17.62 -34.55
C PRO A 97 30.38 18.66 -35.37
N PRO A 98 30.50 19.91 -34.89
CA PRO A 98 31.33 20.91 -35.54
C PRO A 98 32.74 20.38 -35.74
N LEU A 99 33.38 20.74 -36.84
CA LEU A 99 34.79 20.46 -37.03
C LEU A 99 35.59 21.34 -36.07
N ILE A 100 36.03 20.75 -34.97
CA ILE A 100 36.86 21.42 -33.96
C ILE A 100 38.29 21.50 -34.52
N SER A 101 38.78 22.71 -34.78
CA SER A 101 40.14 22.94 -35.30
C SER A 101 41.22 22.94 -34.22
N LYS A 102 40.82 23.12 -32.95
CA LYS A 102 41.69 23.15 -31.78
C LYS A 102 40.98 22.51 -30.60
N ASP A 103 41.71 21.73 -29.82
CA ASP A 103 41.18 21.11 -28.61
C ASP A 103 40.66 22.19 -27.63
N ILE A 104 39.35 22.19 -27.39
CA ILE A 104 38.65 23.21 -26.58
C ILE A 104 39.01 23.03 -25.10
N GLN A 105 39.17 21.79 -24.64
CA GLN A 105 39.55 21.49 -23.26
C GLN A 105 40.96 22.00 -22.97
N THR A 106 41.88 21.81 -23.91
CA THR A 106 43.24 22.36 -23.83
C THR A 106 43.26 23.87 -23.96
N LEU A 107 42.48 24.45 -24.88
CA LEU A 107 42.41 25.90 -25.10
C LEU A 107 41.94 26.66 -23.86
N TYR A 108 40.98 26.09 -23.12
CA TYR A 108 40.39 26.70 -21.93
C TYR A 108 40.87 26.08 -20.61
N GLU A 109 41.86 25.18 -20.66
CA GLU A 109 42.39 24.46 -19.48
C GLU A 109 41.27 23.83 -18.62
N THR A 110 40.26 23.26 -19.28
CA THR A 110 39.12 22.60 -18.63
C THR A 110 39.27 21.09 -18.70
N TYR A 111 39.52 20.46 -17.55
CA TYR A 111 39.71 19.01 -17.44
C TYR A 111 38.52 18.40 -16.69
N LEU A 112 37.94 17.33 -17.23
CA LEU A 112 36.92 16.55 -16.53
C LEU A 112 37.59 15.83 -15.34
N ILE A 113 36.97 15.93 -14.15
CA ILE A 113 37.38 15.26 -12.91
C ILE A 113 36.80 13.85 -12.88
#